data_AF-A0A7W8Z3N4-F1
#
_entry.id   AF-A0A7W8Z3N4-F1
#
_cell.length_a   1.000
_cell.length_b   1.000
_cell.length_c   1.000
_cell.angle_alpha   90.00
_cell.angle_beta   90.00
_cell.angle_gamma   90.00
#
_symmetry.space_group_name_H-M   'P 1'
#
loop_
_entity.id
_entity.type
_entity.pdbx_description
1 polymer ?
#
loop_
_entity_poly.entity_id
_entity_poly.type
_entity_poly.pdbx_seq_one_letter_code
_entity_poly.pdbx_strand_id
1 'polypeptide(L)'
;MRGIEERLRQGMTEATRPVRGAPELAVRVTARVALRRRRRRLAASVTAAAAAVLVVVGVMSSHIVTRPDPVATSPELDGVRIGYIPEGLGAPRRLRAQEKDRNGAIRLRGEALRWQAGRDFVQVTVYRTHGAVRDALDILAMNVLYLPVEPRYSSDPVVSGDGTSSMWVADYGLVLKVAVSVTLKGERDRIADALRLVGWNPAFAGIRVSYMPAGMWVSGTGADSDVLSRFWRDGAGRRVSIDVVYGRGAATLEKLRAAGQPPEVLTDVRPASVRGRPAYAATTGQGGPALLWLVKPGIGVRIRGDHLPEGDLVRIAEGIQSPPESQGESVDGIAISLAGLDLRPGPVETAVAARWRSTTRRWTGADGKDAVTVSIQRGAGLLSSVWWESVSRGEPKPATVAGVQGHLLDTGISTTSRKFTWTPVSGLAIVVTAPAPDLRRIVKGVAVP
;
A
#
# COMPACT_ATOMS: atom_id res chain seq x y z
N MET A 1 40.51 9.14 69.15
CA MET A 1 39.38 9.84 68.50
C MET A 1 39.70 11.33 68.30
N ARG A 2 40.54 11.68 67.33
CA ARG A 2 40.82 13.09 66.93
C ARG A 2 40.90 13.26 65.41
N GLY A 3 41.24 12.20 64.65
CA GLY A 3 41.35 12.28 63.18
C GLY A 3 40.06 12.21 62.35
N ILE A 4 38.88 12.01 62.96
CA ILE A 4 37.59 11.98 62.23
C ILE A 4 36.94 13.38 62.20
N GLU A 5 37.06 14.15 63.29
CA GLU A 5 36.60 15.54 63.36
C GLU A 5 37.39 16.48 62.44
N GLU A 6 38.70 16.24 62.30
CA GLU A 6 39.56 17.02 61.39
C GLU A 6 39.20 16.79 59.91
N ARG A 7 38.81 15.56 59.53
CA ARG A 7 38.34 15.25 58.16
C ARG A 7 36.96 15.81 57.86
N LEU A 8 36.09 15.95 58.86
CA LEU A 8 34.78 16.61 58.72
C LEU A 8 34.88 18.14 58.62
N ARG A 9 35.83 18.76 59.33
CA ARG A 9 36.12 20.20 59.18
C ARG A 9 36.77 20.54 57.83
N GLN A 10 37.64 19.68 57.31
CA GLN A 10 38.30 19.92 56.03
C GLN A 10 37.34 19.77 54.84
N GLY A 11 36.40 18.81 54.89
CA GLY A 11 35.37 18.64 53.85
C GLY A 11 34.29 19.73 53.82
N MET A 12 33.97 20.37 54.96
CA MET A 12 33.00 21.47 55.00
C MET A 12 33.57 22.82 54.55
N THR A 13 34.90 23.01 54.59
CA THR A 13 35.52 24.28 54.18
C THR A 13 35.72 24.37 52.67
N GLU A 14 35.63 23.24 51.95
CA GLU A 14 35.76 23.17 50.48
C GLU A 14 34.42 23.34 49.74
N ALA A 15 33.28 23.32 50.46
CA ALA A 15 31.94 23.43 49.90
C ALA A 15 31.33 24.86 49.88
N THR A 16 32.04 25.88 50.38
CA THR A 16 31.53 27.27 50.45
C THR A 16 32.44 28.33 49.82
N ARG A 17 33.18 27.98 48.77
CA ARG A 17 33.88 28.98 47.95
C ARG A 17 32.95 29.51 46.84
N PRO A 18 32.66 30.82 46.77
CA PRO A 18 31.71 31.37 45.81
C PRO A 18 32.36 31.45 44.42
N VAL A 19 31.92 30.60 43.48
CA VAL A 19 32.23 30.78 42.05
C VAL A 19 31.29 31.85 41.50
N ARG A 20 31.78 33.09 41.50
CA ARG A 20 31.37 34.14 40.56
C ARG A 20 31.76 33.70 39.15
N GLY A 21 30.81 33.68 38.21
CA GLY A 21 31.09 33.69 36.78
C GLY A 21 30.17 32.82 35.93
N ALA A 22 29.03 33.38 35.48
CA ALA A 22 28.49 33.28 34.11
C ALA A 22 27.01 33.76 34.07
N PRO A 23 26.73 35.01 33.69
CA PRO A 23 25.37 35.56 33.61
C PRO A 23 24.55 35.12 32.37
N GLU A 24 24.95 34.06 31.66
CA GLU A 24 24.29 33.66 30.40
C GLU A 24 23.22 32.56 30.53
N LEU A 25 23.12 31.87 31.67
CA LEU A 25 22.13 30.80 31.85
C LEU A 25 20.75 31.29 32.35
N ALA A 26 20.68 32.47 32.98
CA ALA A 26 19.42 33.08 33.41
C ALA A 26 18.63 33.74 32.25
N VAL A 27 19.30 34.11 31.16
CA VAL A 27 18.68 34.73 29.97
C VAL A 27 18.01 33.70 29.06
N ARG A 28 18.52 32.45 29.01
CA ARG A 28 17.92 31.39 28.17
C ARG A 28 16.68 30.72 28.77
N VAL A 29 16.49 30.77 30.09
CA VAL A 29 15.31 30.18 30.74
C VAL A 29 14.11 31.15 30.72
N THR A 30 14.36 32.45 30.87
CA THR A 30 13.30 33.49 30.80
C THR A 30 12.75 33.67 29.38
N ALA A 31 13.58 33.55 28.34
CA ALA A 31 13.16 33.59 26.94
C ALA A 31 12.23 32.41 26.53
N ARG A 32 12.47 31.21 27.07
CA ARG A 32 11.61 30.02 26.79
C ARG A 32 10.26 30.05 27.50
N VAL A 33 10.15 30.75 28.63
CA VAL A 33 8.87 30.92 29.36
C VAL A 33 7.99 32.01 28.72
N ALA A 34 8.59 33.09 28.19
CA ALA A 34 7.88 34.15 27.50
C ALA A 34 7.26 33.70 26.15
N LEU A 35 7.99 32.89 25.37
CA LEU A 35 7.51 32.33 24.08
C LEU A 35 6.33 31.37 24.25
N ARG A 36 6.28 30.59 25.36
CA ARG A 36 5.15 29.72 25.68
C ARG A 36 3.89 30.49 26.09
N ARG A 37 4.02 31.64 26.77
CA ARG A 37 2.87 32.50 27.09
C ARG A 37 2.33 33.25 25.86
N ARG A 38 3.18 33.62 24.90
CA ARG A 38 2.74 34.29 23.64
C ARG A 38 2.00 33.32 22.70
N ARG A 39 2.43 32.06 22.59
CA ARG A 39 1.73 31.03 21.79
C ARG A 39 0.36 30.64 22.35
N ARG A 40 0.17 30.67 23.67
CA ARG A 40 -1.14 30.40 24.30
C ARG A 40 -2.16 31.54 24.12
N ARG A 41 -1.72 32.77 23.87
CA ARG A 41 -2.62 33.91 23.61
C ARG A 41 -3.06 34.04 22.14
N LEU A 42 -2.33 33.44 21.19
CA LEU A 42 -2.71 33.44 19.76
C LEU A 42 -3.64 32.28 19.37
N ALA A 43 -3.71 31.21 20.18
CA ALA A 43 -4.65 30.10 19.95
C ALA A 43 -6.08 30.42 20.44
N ALA A 44 -6.29 31.52 21.18
CA ALA A 44 -7.59 31.94 21.70
C ALA A 44 -8.28 33.00 20.81
N SER A 45 -7.67 33.44 19.71
CA SER A 45 -8.20 34.50 18.84
C SER A 45 -8.67 34.01 17.46
N VAL A 46 -8.67 32.70 17.18
CA VAL A 46 -9.15 32.15 15.88
C VAL A 46 -10.55 31.51 15.99
N THR A 47 -11.07 31.31 17.20
CA THR A 47 -12.40 30.72 17.44
C THR A 47 -13.56 31.72 17.42
N ALA A 48 -13.32 33.00 17.11
CA ALA A 48 -14.36 34.06 17.15
C ALA A 48 -14.72 34.68 15.79
N ALA A 49 -14.14 34.20 14.68
CA ALA A 49 -14.39 34.78 13.34
C ALA A 49 -15.17 33.86 12.37
N ALA A 50 -15.67 32.70 12.82
CA ALA A 50 -16.44 31.77 11.98
C ALA A 50 -17.95 31.71 12.32
N ALA A 51 -18.41 32.47 13.31
CA ALA A 51 -19.81 32.45 13.76
C ALA A 51 -20.64 33.66 13.30
N ALA A 52 -20.11 34.51 12.40
CA ALA A 52 -20.76 35.75 11.99
C ALA A 52 -20.74 35.98 10.46
N VAL A 53 -21.14 34.97 9.70
CA VAL A 53 -21.68 35.17 8.34
C VAL A 53 -23.05 34.50 8.28
N LEU A 54 -24.05 35.27 8.72
CA LEU A 54 -25.49 35.08 8.46
C LEU A 54 -25.73 34.90 6.95
N VAL A 55 -26.48 33.87 6.53
CA VAL A 55 -27.93 33.93 6.23
C VAL A 55 -28.31 35.15 5.38
N VAL A 56 -28.47 34.96 4.07
CA VAL A 56 -29.61 35.33 3.17
C VAL A 56 -29.24 34.74 1.79
N VAL A 57 -29.93 33.77 1.21
CA VAL A 57 -30.98 33.82 0.15
C VAL A 57 -31.03 32.33 -0.27
N GLY A 58 -32.14 31.59 -0.28
CA GLY A 58 -33.43 31.86 -0.87
C GLY A 58 -33.84 30.56 -1.58
N VAL A 59 -35.10 30.20 -1.41
CA VAL A 59 -35.76 29.00 -1.95
C VAL A 59 -35.44 28.80 -3.43
N MET A 60 -34.79 27.68 -3.77
CA MET A 60 -34.92 27.05 -5.09
C MET A 60 -34.83 25.53 -4.91
N SER A 61 -35.99 24.89 -5.05
CA SER A 61 -36.12 23.47 -5.28
C SER A 61 -35.35 23.09 -6.55
N SER A 62 -34.19 22.46 -6.40
CA SER A 62 -33.59 21.66 -7.46
C SER A 62 -33.85 20.19 -7.11
N HIS A 63 -34.53 19.52 -8.03
CA HIS A 63 -34.82 18.09 -7.95
C HIS A 63 -33.55 17.35 -7.56
N ILE A 64 -33.55 16.75 -6.36
CA ILE A 64 -32.65 15.65 -6.06
C ILE A 64 -33.12 14.53 -6.97
N VAL A 65 -32.53 14.48 -8.17
CA VAL A 65 -32.38 13.23 -8.89
C VAL A 65 -31.60 12.35 -7.94
N THR A 66 -32.31 11.52 -7.19
CA THR A 66 -31.74 10.35 -6.53
C THR A 66 -31.05 9.56 -7.62
N ARG A 67 -29.73 9.77 -7.76
CA ARG A 67 -28.88 8.81 -8.46
C ARG A 67 -29.17 7.46 -7.79
N PRO A 68 -29.58 6.43 -8.54
CA PRO A 68 -29.68 5.11 -7.95
C PRO A 68 -28.31 4.76 -7.36
N ASP A 69 -28.34 4.17 -6.17
CA ASP A 69 -27.18 3.60 -5.51
C ASP A 69 -26.34 2.79 -6.53
N PRO A 70 -25.00 2.88 -6.53
CA PRO A 70 -24.19 1.99 -7.33
C PRO A 70 -24.36 0.56 -6.79
N VAL A 71 -25.25 -0.20 -7.41
CA VAL A 71 -25.37 -1.63 -7.20
C VAL A 71 -24.06 -2.30 -7.63
N ALA A 72 -23.48 -3.05 -6.69
CA ALA A 72 -22.55 -4.17 -6.86
C ALA A 72 -21.28 -3.96 -7.72
N THR A 73 -20.12 -3.98 -7.05
CA THR A 73 -18.79 -4.39 -7.57
C THR A 73 -18.66 -4.46 -9.09
N SER A 74 -18.07 -3.43 -9.72
CA SER A 74 -17.66 -3.48 -11.12
C SER A 74 -16.87 -4.77 -11.40
N PRO A 75 -17.32 -5.63 -12.33
CA PRO A 75 -16.69 -6.91 -12.57
C PRO A 75 -15.28 -6.74 -13.11
N GLU A 76 -14.39 -7.65 -12.70
CA GLU A 76 -12.99 -7.70 -13.13
C GLU A 76 -12.73 -8.96 -13.96
N LEU A 77 -11.95 -8.79 -15.04
CA LEU A 77 -11.54 -9.84 -15.95
C LEU A 77 -10.03 -9.71 -16.19
N ASP A 78 -9.26 -10.67 -15.69
CA ASP A 78 -7.80 -10.75 -15.88
C ASP A 78 -7.09 -9.39 -15.77
N GLY A 79 -7.24 -8.71 -14.63
CA GLY A 79 -6.62 -7.40 -14.41
C GLY A 79 -7.22 -6.26 -15.24
N VAL A 80 -8.49 -6.35 -15.62
CA VAL A 80 -9.26 -5.28 -16.29
C VAL A 80 -10.60 -5.11 -15.59
N ARG A 81 -10.87 -3.91 -15.06
CA ARG A 81 -12.14 -3.52 -14.46
C ARG A 81 -13.05 -2.92 -15.52
N ILE A 82 -14.31 -3.31 -15.48
CA ILE A 82 -15.32 -2.92 -16.45
C ILE A 82 -16.23 -1.89 -15.79
N GLY A 83 -16.07 -0.62 -16.17
CA GLY A 83 -16.73 0.51 -15.53
C GLY A 83 -18.16 0.81 -16.03
N TYR A 84 -18.56 0.24 -17.16
CA TYR A 84 -19.87 0.49 -17.76
C TYR A 84 -20.33 -0.71 -18.59
N ILE A 85 -21.60 -1.08 -18.43
CA ILE A 85 -22.37 -2.00 -19.25
C ILE A 85 -23.78 -1.41 -19.39
N PRO A 86 -24.38 -1.36 -20.59
CA PRO A 86 -25.75 -0.89 -20.77
C PRO A 86 -26.74 -1.64 -19.87
N GLU A 87 -27.74 -0.91 -19.37
CA GLU A 87 -28.80 -1.49 -18.56
C GLU A 87 -29.64 -2.50 -19.36
N GLY A 88 -30.32 -3.40 -18.66
CA GLY A 88 -31.19 -4.43 -19.28
C GLY A 88 -30.43 -5.67 -19.77
N LEU A 89 -29.11 -5.69 -19.71
CA LEU A 89 -28.32 -6.90 -19.95
C LEU A 89 -28.22 -7.75 -18.68
N GLY A 90 -28.39 -9.07 -18.80
CA GLY A 90 -28.34 -10.00 -17.67
C GLY A 90 -26.96 -10.09 -17.00
N ALA A 91 -26.82 -10.94 -15.99
CA ALA A 91 -25.57 -11.12 -15.24
C ALA A 91 -24.38 -11.55 -16.15
N PRO A 92 -23.14 -11.14 -15.83
CA PRO A 92 -21.96 -11.53 -16.59
C PRO A 92 -21.72 -13.04 -16.55
N ARG A 93 -21.48 -13.64 -17.71
CA ARG A 93 -20.98 -15.02 -17.84
C ARG A 93 -19.52 -15.03 -18.27
N ARG A 94 -18.67 -15.72 -17.52
CA ARG A 94 -17.27 -15.93 -17.88
C ARG A 94 -17.13 -17.03 -18.94
N LEU A 95 -16.33 -16.77 -19.95
CA LEU A 95 -16.09 -17.63 -21.11
C LEU A 95 -14.60 -17.71 -21.40
N ARG A 96 -14.16 -18.82 -22.01
CA ARG A 96 -12.86 -18.86 -22.69
C ARG A 96 -13.03 -18.28 -24.08
N ALA A 97 -12.11 -17.41 -24.48
CA ALA A 97 -12.14 -16.78 -25.78
C ALA A 97 -10.94 -17.22 -26.63
N GLN A 98 -11.20 -17.37 -27.92
CA GLN A 98 -10.18 -17.67 -28.92
C GLN A 98 -10.50 -16.84 -30.16
N GLU A 99 -9.49 -16.18 -30.70
CA GLU A 99 -9.60 -15.52 -31.99
C GLU A 99 -8.86 -16.36 -33.02
N LYS A 100 -9.57 -16.67 -34.11
CA LYS A 100 -9.04 -17.44 -35.22
C LYS A 100 -8.86 -16.51 -36.41
N ASP A 101 -7.80 -16.73 -37.18
CA ASP A 101 -7.67 -16.07 -38.48
C ASP A 101 -8.66 -16.66 -39.50
N ARG A 102 -8.66 -16.11 -40.72
CA ARG A 102 -9.52 -16.58 -41.84
C ARG A 102 -9.31 -18.04 -42.22
N ASN A 103 -8.14 -18.61 -41.90
CA ASN A 103 -7.81 -20.01 -42.16
C ASN A 103 -8.19 -20.93 -40.99
N GLY A 104 -8.79 -20.38 -39.93
CA GLY A 104 -9.21 -21.11 -38.74
C GLY A 104 -8.10 -21.35 -37.72
N ALA A 105 -6.88 -20.86 -37.94
CA ALA A 105 -5.78 -21.00 -37.00
C ALA A 105 -5.97 -20.06 -35.81
N ILE A 106 -5.81 -20.57 -34.59
CA ILE A 106 -5.96 -19.78 -33.36
C ILE A 106 -4.77 -18.83 -33.26
N ARG A 107 -5.05 -17.51 -33.27
CA ARG A 107 -4.06 -16.45 -33.11
C ARG A 107 -4.00 -15.93 -31.67
N LEU A 108 -5.14 -15.83 -31.01
CA LEU A 108 -5.22 -15.35 -29.62
C LEU A 108 -6.03 -16.31 -28.75
N ARG A 109 -5.61 -16.44 -27.50
CA ARG A 109 -6.35 -17.14 -26.44
C ARG A 109 -6.48 -16.22 -25.23
N GLY A 110 -7.65 -16.21 -24.62
CA GLY A 110 -7.94 -15.28 -23.54
C GLY A 110 -9.18 -15.66 -22.74
N GLU A 111 -9.57 -14.77 -21.83
CA GLU A 111 -10.81 -14.86 -21.08
C GLU A 111 -11.78 -13.76 -21.50
N ALA A 112 -13.07 -14.05 -21.47
CA ALA A 112 -14.13 -13.09 -21.76
C ALA A 112 -15.19 -13.06 -20.65
N LEU A 113 -15.80 -11.90 -20.47
CA LEU A 113 -17.07 -11.73 -19.78
C LEU A 113 -18.12 -11.30 -20.80
N ARG A 114 -19.28 -11.96 -20.76
CA ARG A 114 -20.40 -11.66 -21.64
C ARG A 114 -21.67 -11.38 -20.85
N TRP A 115 -22.28 -10.24 -21.11
CA TRP A 115 -23.64 -9.88 -20.68
C TRP A 115 -24.57 -10.08 -21.86
N GLN A 116 -25.75 -10.65 -21.62
CA GLN A 116 -26.68 -10.96 -22.70
C GLN A 116 -28.13 -10.88 -22.20
N ALA A 117 -28.99 -10.34 -23.05
CA ALA A 117 -30.44 -10.39 -22.90
C ALA A 117 -31.07 -10.60 -24.29
N GLY A 118 -31.67 -11.78 -24.50
CA GLY A 118 -32.17 -12.16 -25.83
C GLY A 118 -31.06 -12.15 -26.89
N ARG A 119 -31.23 -11.31 -27.92
CA ARG A 119 -30.27 -11.12 -29.03
C ARG A 119 -29.21 -10.05 -28.72
N ASP A 120 -29.43 -9.23 -27.71
CA ASP A 120 -28.51 -8.16 -27.34
C ASP A 120 -27.41 -8.71 -26.46
N PHE A 121 -26.17 -8.33 -26.75
CA PHE A 121 -25.03 -8.74 -25.94
C PHE A 121 -23.92 -7.70 -25.93
N VAL A 122 -23.14 -7.76 -24.86
CA VAL A 122 -21.83 -7.13 -24.74
C VAL A 122 -20.85 -8.21 -24.31
N GLN A 123 -19.71 -8.29 -24.96
CA GLN A 123 -18.61 -9.17 -24.59
C GLN A 123 -17.32 -8.36 -24.51
N VAL A 124 -16.68 -8.39 -23.35
CA VAL A 124 -15.34 -7.86 -23.13
C VAL A 124 -14.39 -9.05 -23.05
N THR A 125 -13.34 -9.02 -23.87
CA THR A 125 -12.32 -10.08 -23.91
C THR A 125 -10.94 -9.53 -23.64
N VAL A 126 -10.15 -10.27 -22.88
CA VAL A 126 -8.76 -9.96 -22.52
C VAL A 126 -7.86 -11.06 -23.07
N TYR A 127 -6.84 -10.69 -23.86
CA TYR A 127 -5.83 -11.61 -24.36
C TYR A 127 -4.44 -11.22 -23.86
N ARG A 128 -3.74 -12.18 -23.26
CA ARG A 128 -2.33 -12.05 -22.88
C ARG A 128 -1.47 -12.50 -24.05
N THR A 129 -0.77 -11.54 -24.67
CA THR A 129 0.04 -11.79 -25.87
C THR A 129 1.53 -11.84 -25.57
N HIS A 130 1.94 -11.51 -24.33
CA HIS A 130 3.34 -11.49 -23.90
C HIS A 130 4.28 -10.66 -24.82
N GLY A 131 3.73 -9.67 -25.53
CA GLY A 131 4.46 -8.78 -26.44
C GLY A 131 4.46 -9.22 -27.91
N ALA A 132 3.78 -10.32 -28.25
CA ALA A 132 3.65 -10.80 -29.63
C ALA A 132 2.77 -9.90 -30.51
N VAL A 133 1.94 -9.05 -29.90
CA VAL A 133 1.11 -8.04 -30.58
C VAL A 133 1.47 -6.70 -29.95
N ARG A 134 2.01 -5.79 -30.75
CA ARG A 134 2.58 -4.51 -30.30
C ARG A 134 1.66 -3.33 -30.55
N ASP A 135 0.92 -3.34 -31.65
CA ASP A 135 0.07 -2.23 -32.06
C ASP A 135 -1.13 -2.67 -32.92
N ALA A 136 -1.86 -1.68 -33.44
CA ALA A 136 -3.03 -1.90 -34.28
C ALA A 136 -2.71 -2.54 -35.65
N LEU A 137 -1.50 -2.35 -36.19
CA LEU A 137 -1.10 -2.97 -37.45
C LEU A 137 -0.85 -4.46 -37.27
N ASP A 138 -0.27 -4.87 -36.14
CA ASP A 138 -0.17 -6.29 -35.78
C ASP A 138 -1.57 -6.93 -35.65
N ILE A 139 -2.52 -6.22 -35.03
CA ILE A 139 -3.92 -6.68 -34.93
C ILE A 139 -4.55 -6.84 -36.31
N LEU A 140 -4.34 -5.87 -37.20
CA LEU A 140 -4.83 -5.93 -38.58
C LEU A 140 -4.24 -7.12 -39.34
N ALA A 141 -2.92 -7.33 -39.23
CA ALA A 141 -2.21 -8.41 -39.89
C ALA A 141 -2.66 -9.81 -39.43
N MET A 142 -3.10 -9.95 -38.17
CA MET A 142 -3.65 -11.21 -37.65
C MET A 142 -4.95 -11.63 -38.34
N ASN A 143 -5.68 -10.72 -39.01
CA ASN A 143 -6.91 -11.01 -39.75
C ASN A 143 -7.99 -11.74 -38.90
N VAL A 144 -8.14 -11.33 -37.64
CA VAL A 144 -9.05 -11.93 -36.65
C VAL A 144 -10.41 -11.23 -36.54
N LEU A 145 -10.54 -10.00 -37.04
CA LEU A 145 -11.80 -9.26 -37.05
C LEU A 145 -12.54 -9.43 -38.38
N TYR A 146 -13.87 -9.29 -38.34
CA TYR A 146 -14.69 -9.30 -39.54
C TYR A 146 -14.51 -7.97 -40.30
N LEU A 147 -13.97 -8.06 -41.53
CA LEU A 147 -13.72 -6.92 -42.42
C LEU A 147 -13.08 -5.72 -41.69
N PRO A 148 -11.89 -5.87 -41.08
CA PRO A 148 -11.31 -4.84 -40.23
C PRO A 148 -11.07 -3.55 -41.02
N VAL A 149 -11.43 -2.43 -40.41
CA VAL A 149 -11.12 -1.09 -40.91
C VAL A 149 -9.69 -0.75 -40.53
N GLU A 150 -8.92 -0.26 -41.51
CA GLU A 150 -7.55 0.16 -41.28
C GLU A 150 -7.51 1.34 -40.30
N PRO A 151 -6.73 1.23 -39.20
CA PRO A 151 -6.61 2.29 -38.21
C PRO A 151 -5.84 3.50 -38.79
N ARG A 152 -6.15 4.73 -38.35
CA ARG A 152 -5.45 5.93 -38.84
C ARG A 152 -4.06 6.04 -38.23
N TYR A 153 -3.93 5.64 -36.96
CA TYR A 153 -2.67 5.58 -36.23
C TYR A 153 -2.46 4.19 -35.63
N SER A 154 -1.21 3.80 -35.39
CA SER A 154 -0.87 2.51 -34.76
C SER A 154 -1.44 2.37 -33.34
N SER A 155 -1.80 3.47 -32.69
CA SER A 155 -2.46 3.52 -31.38
C SER A 155 -3.99 3.39 -31.43
N ASP A 156 -4.61 3.51 -32.61
CA ASP A 156 -6.05 3.50 -32.74
C ASP A 156 -6.61 2.07 -32.63
N PRO A 157 -7.85 1.89 -32.15
CA PRO A 157 -8.49 0.59 -32.18
C PRO A 157 -8.73 0.13 -33.62
N VAL A 158 -8.50 -1.16 -33.88
CA VAL A 158 -8.96 -1.82 -35.10
C VAL A 158 -10.44 -2.15 -34.92
N VAL A 159 -11.27 -1.59 -35.78
CA VAL A 159 -12.72 -1.71 -35.72
C VAL A 159 -13.19 -2.68 -36.80
N SER A 160 -14.16 -3.55 -36.50
CA SER A 160 -14.77 -4.40 -37.53
C SER A 160 -15.56 -3.57 -38.53
N GLY A 161 -15.70 -4.04 -39.77
CA GLY A 161 -16.35 -3.28 -40.85
C GLY A 161 -17.83 -3.00 -40.60
N ASP A 162 -18.50 -3.90 -39.88
CA ASP A 162 -19.86 -3.70 -39.38
C ASP A 162 -19.93 -2.80 -38.13
N GLY A 163 -18.78 -2.46 -37.55
CA GLY A 163 -18.59 -1.64 -36.36
C GLY A 163 -19.05 -2.27 -35.05
N THR A 164 -19.38 -3.56 -35.02
CA THR A 164 -19.84 -4.26 -33.80
C THR A 164 -18.70 -4.65 -32.86
N SER A 165 -17.46 -4.62 -33.34
CA SER A 165 -16.29 -4.97 -32.55
C SER A 165 -15.19 -3.92 -32.66
N SER A 166 -14.48 -3.70 -31.56
CA SER A 166 -13.22 -2.97 -31.53
C SER A 166 -12.18 -3.80 -30.79
N MET A 167 -10.95 -3.81 -31.29
CA MET A 167 -9.81 -4.46 -30.66
C MET A 167 -8.61 -3.51 -30.65
N TRP A 168 -7.92 -3.42 -29.53
CA TRP A 168 -6.76 -2.56 -29.39
C TRP A 168 -5.75 -3.14 -28.40
N VAL A 169 -4.51 -2.70 -28.55
CA VAL A 169 -3.47 -2.96 -27.55
C VAL A 169 -3.68 -1.97 -26.42
N ALA A 170 -4.19 -2.45 -25.28
CA ALA A 170 -4.43 -1.60 -24.12
C ALA A 170 -3.16 -1.38 -23.30
N ASP A 171 -2.25 -2.36 -23.35
CA ASP A 171 -0.91 -2.29 -22.78
C ASP A 171 -0.02 -3.34 -23.46
N TYR A 172 1.28 -3.29 -23.26
CA TYR A 172 2.20 -4.26 -23.86
C TYR A 172 1.94 -5.67 -23.33
N GLY A 173 1.69 -6.59 -24.25
CA GLY A 173 1.30 -7.95 -23.91
C GLY A 173 -0.17 -8.10 -23.51
N LEU A 174 -0.98 -7.05 -23.67
CA LEU A 174 -2.41 -7.04 -23.36
C LEU A 174 -3.23 -6.46 -24.51
N VAL A 175 -4.02 -7.32 -25.14
CA VAL A 175 -4.99 -6.93 -26.17
C VAL A 175 -6.39 -7.01 -25.56
N LEU A 176 -7.18 -5.96 -25.75
CA LEU A 176 -8.59 -5.92 -25.37
C LEU A 176 -9.47 -5.96 -26.61
N LYS A 177 -10.60 -6.64 -26.49
CA LYS A 177 -11.67 -6.61 -27.49
C LYS A 177 -13.00 -6.33 -26.82
N VAL A 178 -13.76 -5.41 -27.38
CA VAL A 178 -15.17 -5.21 -27.06
C VAL A 178 -15.97 -5.64 -28.28
N ALA A 179 -16.94 -6.53 -28.09
CA ALA A 179 -17.87 -6.96 -29.11
C ALA A 179 -19.31 -6.76 -28.60
N VAL A 180 -20.16 -6.16 -29.43
CA VAL A 180 -21.55 -5.85 -29.09
C VAL A 180 -22.50 -6.38 -30.17
N SER A 181 -23.79 -6.51 -29.85
CA SER A 181 -24.83 -6.74 -30.86
C SER A 181 -25.01 -5.52 -31.77
N VAL A 182 -25.57 -5.72 -32.97
CA VAL A 182 -25.84 -4.65 -33.96
C VAL A 182 -26.67 -3.51 -33.36
N THR A 183 -27.66 -3.85 -32.53
CA THR A 183 -28.53 -2.94 -31.79
C THR A 183 -27.77 -2.04 -30.79
N LEU A 184 -26.65 -2.52 -30.26
CA LEU A 184 -25.82 -1.83 -29.28
C LEU A 184 -24.54 -1.23 -29.88
N LYS A 185 -24.43 -1.16 -31.22
CA LYS A 185 -23.25 -0.64 -31.91
C LYS A 185 -22.81 0.74 -31.41
N GLY A 186 -23.77 1.62 -31.08
CA GLY A 186 -23.50 2.97 -30.55
C GLY A 186 -22.89 2.99 -29.14
N GLU A 187 -23.00 1.91 -28.37
CA GLU A 187 -22.49 1.81 -26.99
C GLU A 187 -21.04 1.31 -26.92
N ARG A 188 -20.51 0.73 -28.01
CA ARG A 188 -19.20 0.06 -28.05
C ARG A 188 -18.08 0.95 -27.51
N ASP A 189 -17.99 2.18 -28.01
CA ASP A 189 -16.89 3.10 -27.66
C ASP A 189 -17.00 3.56 -26.21
N ARG A 190 -18.23 3.80 -25.73
CA ARG A 190 -18.49 4.12 -24.32
C ARG A 190 -18.08 2.97 -23.38
N ILE A 191 -18.31 1.72 -23.79
CA ILE A 191 -17.85 0.54 -23.03
C ILE A 191 -16.32 0.45 -23.06
N ALA A 192 -15.70 0.62 -24.23
CA ALA A 192 -14.25 0.60 -24.38
C ALA A 192 -13.56 1.67 -23.51
N ASP A 193 -14.08 2.90 -23.54
CA ASP A 193 -13.60 4.03 -22.74
C ASP A 193 -13.80 3.86 -21.24
N ALA A 194 -14.69 2.96 -20.82
CA ALA A 194 -14.95 2.62 -19.43
C ALA A 194 -14.10 1.45 -18.91
N LEU A 195 -13.28 0.81 -19.76
CA LEU A 195 -12.34 -0.23 -19.32
C LEU A 195 -11.15 0.40 -18.60
N ARG A 196 -10.73 -0.20 -17.49
CA ARG A 196 -9.60 0.25 -16.67
C ARG A 196 -8.69 -0.91 -16.33
N LEU A 197 -7.40 -0.80 -16.64
CA LEU A 197 -6.42 -1.82 -16.26
C LEU A 197 -6.28 -1.87 -14.74
N VAL A 198 -6.61 -3.02 -14.15
CA VAL A 198 -6.35 -3.37 -12.76
C VAL A 198 -4.97 -4.04 -12.68
N GLY A 199 -3.96 -3.20 -12.54
CA GLY A 199 -2.56 -3.58 -12.27
C GLY A 199 -1.81 -2.52 -11.48
N TRP A 200 -2.39 -1.33 -11.34
CA TRP A 200 -1.95 -0.31 -10.40
C TRP A 200 -2.59 -0.59 -9.03
N ASN A 201 -2.05 -1.56 -8.28
CA ASN A 201 -2.30 -1.58 -6.84
C ASN A 201 -1.30 -0.64 -6.18
N PRO A 202 -1.73 0.55 -5.71
CA PRO A 202 -0.82 1.46 -5.06
C PRO A 202 -0.31 0.87 -3.75
N ALA A 203 -1.05 -0.03 -3.09
CA ALA A 203 -0.60 -0.68 -1.87
C ALA A 203 0.38 -1.83 -2.17
N PHE A 204 1.52 -1.80 -1.47
CA PHE A 204 2.57 -2.81 -1.56
C PHE A 204 3.33 -2.83 -0.23
N ALA A 205 3.51 -4.00 0.40
CA ALA A 205 4.42 -4.12 1.55
C ALA A 205 4.27 -2.99 2.60
N GLY A 206 3.03 -2.64 2.97
CA GLY A 206 2.78 -1.57 3.95
C GLY A 206 3.20 -0.16 3.52
N ILE A 207 3.41 0.08 2.22
CA ILE A 207 3.61 1.38 1.58
C ILE A 207 2.58 1.58 0.46
N ARG A 208 2.36 2.84 0.07
CA ARG A 208 1.51 3.27 -1.03
C ARG A 208 2.36 3.94 -2.11
N VAL A 209 2.25 3.47 -3.35
CA VAL A 209 2.89 4.04 -4.54
C VAL A 209 1.84 4.90 -5.26
N SER A 210 1.96 6.22 -5.17
CA SER A 210 0.99 7.17 -5.76
C SER A 210 1.37 7.66 -7.16
N TYR A 211 2.58 7.35 -7.64
CA TYR A 211 3.05 7.69 -8.98
C TYR A 211 3.82 6.54 -9.59
N MET A 212 3.55 6.28 -10.87
CA MET A 212 4.33 5.44 -11.74
C MET A 212 4.27 6.06 -13.14
N PRO A 213 5.36 6.07 -13.93
CA PRO A 213 5.33 6.61 -15.29
C PRO A 213 4.25 5.94 -16.15
N ALA A 214 3.67 6.71 -17.07
CA ALA A 214 2.65 6.20 -17.97
C ALA A 214 3.17 5.01 -18.80
N GLY A 215 2.29 4.03 -19.04
CA GLY A 215 2.61 2.80 -19.78
C GLY A 215 3.38 1.75 -18.98
N MET A 216 3.63 1.97 -17.68
CA MET A 216 4.20 0.94 -16.82
C MET A 216 3.13 0.08 -16.17
N TRP A 217 3.33 -1.24 -16.18
CA TRP A 217 2.49 -2.20 -15.48
C TRP A 217 3.32 -3.08 -14.55
N VAL A 218 2.66 -3.69 -13.55
CA VAL A 218 3.30 -4.64 -12.65
C VAL A 218 3.68 -5.90 -13.43
N SER A 219 4.97 -6.20 -13.48
CA SER A 219 5.52 -7.38 -14.16
C SER A 219 5.74 -8.56 -13.23
N GLY A 220 5.79 -8.33 -11.91
CA GLY A 220 5.89 -9.39 -10.92
C GLY A 220 6.13 -8.88 -9.50
N THR A 221 6.25 -9.82 -8.58
CA THR A 221 6.64 -9.59 -7.19
C THR A 221 7.73 -10.57 -6.79
N GLY A 222 8.64 -10.14 -5.92
CA GLY A 222 9.68 -10.98 -5.34
C GLY A 222 9.61 -10.95 -3.82
N ALA A 223 10.05 -12.04 -3.20
CA ALA A 223 10.30 -12.08 -1.77
C ALA A 223 11.65 -12.77 -1.55
N ASP A 224 12.56 -12.07 -0.88
CA ASP A 224 13.79 -12.60 -0.34
C ASP A 224 13.74 -12.44 1.18
N SER A 225 14.57 -13.17 1.92
CA SER A 225 14.69 -13.20 3.37
C SER A 225 14.34 -11.88 4.10
N ASP A 226 14.87 -10.75 3.64
CA ASP A 226 14.70 -9.44 4.29
C ASP A 226 13.97 -8.40 3.40
N VAL A 227 13.58 -8.78 2.19
CA VAL A 227 13.13 -7.84 1.15
C VAL A 227 11.85 -8.33 0.50
N LEU A 228 10.87 -7.43 0.40
CA LEU A 228 9.73 -7.60 -0.50
C LEU A 228 9.94 -6.71 -1.71
N SER A 229 9.86 -7.28 -2.91
CA SER A 229 10.06 -6.57 -4.17
C SER A 229 8.77 -6.55 -4.99
N ARG A 230 8.55 -5.43 -5.69
CA ARG A 230 7.57 -5.36 -6.78
C ARG A 230 8.27 -4.76 -7.99
N PHE A 231 7.95 -5.32 -9.15
CA PHE A 231 8.56 -4.98 -10.42
C PHE A 231 7.51 -4.38 -11.34
N TRP A 232 7.89 -3.31 -12.01
CA TRP A 232 7.16 -2.71 -13.11
C TRP A 232 8.04 -2.70 -14.34
N ARG A 233 7.40 -2.81 -15.50
CA ARG A 233 8.08 -2.62 -16.78
C ARG A 233 7.14 -1.95 -17.76
N ASP A 234 7.72 -1.43 -18.84
CA ASP A 234 6.96 -1.00 -20.00
C ASP A 234 7.35 -1.76 -21.28
N GLY A 235 6.66 -1.45 -22.38
CA GLY A 235 6.91 -2.08 -23.69
C GLY A 235 8.18 -1.57 -24.37
N ALA A 236 8.69 -0.42 -23.95
CA ALA A 236 9.94 0.18 -24.41
C ALA A 236 11.17 -0.36 -23.67
N GLY A 237 10.99 -1.31 -22.74
CA GLY A 237 12.07 -1.93 -21.98
C GLY A 237 12.45 -1.17 -20.70
N ARG A 238 11.77 -0.08 -20.35
CA ARG A 238 11.91 0.60 -19.06
C ARG A 238 11.52 -0.33 -17.94
N ARG A 239 12.25 -0.29 -16.83
CA ARG A 239 11.97 -1.13 -15.66
C ARG A 239 12.06 -0.29 -14.39
N VAL A 240 11.18 -0.60 -13.45
CA VAL A 240 11.24 -0.07 -12.10
C VAL A 240 11.15 -1.24 -11.14
N SER A 241 12.06 -1.32 -10.18
CA SER A 241 11.87 -2.17 -9.00
C SER A 241 11.71 -1.28 -7.77
N ILE A 242 10.75 -1.64 -6.92
CA ILE A 242 10.63 -1.08 -5.57
C ILE A 242 10.82 -2.23 -4.60
N ASP A 243 11.85 -2.13 -3.78
CA ASP A 243 12.19 -3.06 -2.74
C ASP A 243 11.91 -2.43 -1.39
N VAL A 244 11.13 -3.11 -0.55
CA VAL A 244 10.93 -2.74 0.85
C VAL A 244 11.74 -3.69 1.71
N VAL A 245 12.77 -3.13 2.35
CA VAL A 245 13.68 -3.84 3.24
C VAL A 245 13.16 -3.74 4.66
N TYR A 246 13.11 -4.87 5.35
CA TYR A 246 12.61 -4.98 6.72
C TYR A 246 13.70 -5.37 7.71
N GLY A 247 13.42 -5.15 9.00
CA GLY A 247 14.24 -5.68 10.07
C GLY A 247 15.58 -4.94 10.22
N ARG A 248 16.63 -5.66 10.63
CA ARG A 248 17.93 -5.06 10.94
C ARG A 248 18.62 -4.44 9.73
N GLY A 249 18.36 -4.98 8.53
CA GLY A 249 18.84 -4.41 7.26
C GLY A 249 18.36 -2.98 7.04
N ALA A 250 17.22 -2.59 7.62
CA ALA A 250 16.67 -1.23 7.52
C ALA A 250 16.73 -0.45 8.84
N ALA A 251 17.63 -0.80 9.77
CA ALA A 251 17.73 -0.09 11.05
C ALA A 251 18.39 1.30 10.92
N THR A 252 19.32 1.46 9.99
CA THR A 252 20.00 2.74 9.67
C THR A 252 20.11 2.88 8.15
N LEU A 253 20.33 4.10 7.65
CA LEU A 253 20.50 4.34 6.21
C LEU A 253 21.75 3.64 5.66
N GLU A 254 22.80 3.56 6.47
CA GLU A 254 24.02 2.81 6.16
C GLU A 254 23.78 1.30 6.08
N LYS A 255 23.00 0.74 7.02
CA LYS A 255 22.61 -0.68 6.96
C LYS A 255 21.73 -0.97 5.75
N LEU A 256 20.83 -0.04 5.40
CA LEU A 256 19.98 -0.18 4.22
C LEU A 256 20.80 -0.21 2.94
N ARG A 257 21.86 0.60 2.86
CA ARG A 257 22.81 0.58 1.74
C ARG A 257 23.51 -0.77 1.61
N ALA A 258 23.84 -1.41 2.73
CA ALA A 258 24.48 -2.73 2.75
C ALA A 258 23.49 -3.90 2.62
N ALA A 259 22.18 -3.65 2.68
CA ALA A 259 21.14 -4.68 2.68
C ALA A 259 20.72 -5.05 1.24
N GLY A 260 20.63 -6.35 0.96
CA GLY A 260 20.22 -6.93 -0.33
C GLY A 260 21.07 -8.15 -0.69
N GLN A 261 20.46 -9.19 -1.26
CA GLN A 261 21.14 -10.42 -1.67
C GLN A 261 20.87 -10.72 -3.16
N PRO A 262 21.92 -11.03 -3.94
CA PRO A 262 23.33 -10.80 -3.60
C PRO A 262 23.59 -9.31 -3.32
N PRO A 263 24.65 -8.94 -2.56
CA PRO A 263 25.00 -7.55 -2.29
C PRO A 263 25.27 -6.86 -3.63
N GLU A 264 24.26 -6.17 -4.12
CA GLU A 264 24.32 -5.40 -5.35
C GLU A 264 25.38 -4.32 -5.17
N VAL A 265 26.36 -4.30 -6.06
CA VAL A 265 27.42 -3.28 -6.04
C VAL A 265 26.80 -1.95 -6.43
N LEU A 266 26.56 -1.09 -5.45
CA LEU A 266 26.15 0.30 -5.66
C LEU A 266 27.41 1.14 -5.93
N THR A 267 27.49 1.74 -7.11
CA THR A 267 28.54 2.69 -7.49
C THR A 267 28.03 4.12 -7.43
N ASP A 268 28.94 5.10 -7.49
CA ASP A 268 28.62 6.54 -7.51
C ASP A 268 27.68 7.01 -6.39
N VAL A 269 27.84 6.44 -5.19
CA VAL A 269 26.95 6.73 -4.07
C VAL A 269 27.13 8.17 -3.59
N ARG A 270 26.06 8.96 -3.66
CA ARG A 270 26.03 10.37 -3.27
C ARG A 270 24.89 10.64 -2.29
N PRO A 271 25.06 11.54 -1.31
CA PRO A 271 23.95 12.02 -0.48
C PRO A 271 22.84 12.61 -1.34
N ALA A 272 21.59 12.31 -0.98
CA ALA A 272 20.40 12.82 -1.63
C ALA A 272 19.28 13.07 -0.59
N SER A 273 18.12 13.51 -1.07
CA SER A 273 16.94 13.71 -0.22
C SER A 273 15.68 13.25 -0.94
N VAL A 274 14.79 12.57 -0.22
CA VAL A 274 13.44 12.21 -0.70
C VAL A 274 12.44 12.83 0.26
N ARG A 275 11.63 13.79 -0.21
CA ARG A 275 10.67 14.54 0.63
C ARG A 275 11.31 15.12 1.90
N GLY A 276 12.52 15.67 1.80
CA GLY A 276 13.24 16.25 2.93
C GLY A 276 13.90 15.23 3.88
N ARG A 277 13.83 13.92 3.58
CA ARG A 277 14.48 12.87 4.38
C ARG A 277 15.83 12.50 3.78
N PRO A 278 16.87 12.23 4.61
CA PRO A 278 18.15 11.75 4.12
C PRO A 278 18.01 10.47 3.29
N ALA A 279 18.65 10.49 2.11
CA ALA A 279 18.65 9.40 1.15
C ALA A 279 20.05 9.23 0.54
N TYR A 280 20.25 8.13 -0.20
CA TYR A 280 21.38 7.98 -1.10
C TYR A 280 20.88 7.83 -2.54
N ALA A 281 21.51 8.55 -3.45
CA ALA A 281 21.47 8.27 -4.88
C ALA A 281 22.70 7.44 -5.24
N ALA A 282 22.52 6.46 -6.12
CA ALA A 282 23.58 5.56 -6.56
C ALA A 282 23.29 5.04 -7.96
N THR A 283 24.25 4.36 -8.55
CA THR A 283 24.07 3.56 -9.77
C THR A 283 24.19 2.08 -9.40
N THR A 284 23.35 1.23 -9.97
CA THR A 284 23.44 -0.22 -9.76
C THR A 284 24.48 -0.85 -10.69
N GLY A 285 24.97 -2.04 -10.35
CA GLY A 285 25.88 -2.80 -11.24
C GLY A 285 25.31 -3.12 -12.62
N GLN A 286 24.01 -2.95 -12.85
CA GLN A 286 23.36 -3.05 -14.16
C GLN A 286 23.23 -1.70 -14.90
N GLY A 287 23.83 -0.63 -14.38
CA GLY A 287 23.88 0.69 -15.02
C GLY A 287 22.66 1.60 -14.78
N GLY A 288 21.67 1.15 -14.02
CA GLY A 288 20.45 1.92 -13.75
C GLY A 288 20.57 2.82 -12.51
N PRO A 289 19.95 4.01 -12.49
CA PRO A 289 19.91 4.86 -11.31
C PRO A 289 19.10 4.21 -10.17
N ALA A 290 19.56 4.42 -8.94
CA ALA A 290 18.92 3.94 -7.73
C ALA A 290 18.78 5.06 -6.68
N LEU A 291 17.68 5.00 -5.94
CA LEU A 291 17.44 5.84 -4.75
C LEU A 291 17.06 4.94 -3.58
N LEU A 292 17.66 5.18 -2.42
CA LEU A 292 17.29 4.49 -1.19
C LEU A 292 17.19 5.43 0.01
N TRP A 293 16.21 5.19 0.86
CA TRP A 293 16.01 5.97 2.08
C TRP A 293 15.27 5.17 3.15
N LEU A 294 15.36 5.65 4.39
CA LEU A 294 14.57 5.10 5.48
C LEU A 294 13.18 5.72 5.53
N VAL A 295 12.17 4.86 5.55
CA VAL A 295 10.80 5.27 5.85
C VAL A 295 10.66 5.47 7.35
N LYS A 296 11.17 4.52 8.14
CA LYS A 296 11.32 4.57 9.60
C LYS A 296 12.31 3.48 10.03
N PRO A 297 12.84 3.50 11.26
CA PRO A 297 13.73 2.42 11.72
C PRO A 297 13.09 1.04 11.55
N GLY A 298 13.79 0.15 10.83
CA GLY A 298 13.33 -1.19 10.48
C GLY A 298 12.49 -1.30 9.21
N ILE A 299 12.25 -0.20 8.49
CA ILE A 299 11.59 -0.16 7.16
C ILE A 299 12.34 0.81 6.24
N GLY A 300 12.99 0.26 5.23
CA GLY A 300 13.72 1.00 4.21
C GLY A 300 13.13 0.74 2.84
N VAL A 301 13.27 1.70 1.94
CA VAL A 301 12.86 1.55 0.54
C VAL A 301 14.08 1.72 -0.35
N ARG A 302 14.19 0.88 -1.36
CA ARG A 302 15.13 1.01 -2.47
C ARG A 302 14.32 1.02 -3.76
N ILE A 303 14.55 2.01 -4.62
CA ILE A 303 13.98 2.05 -5.96
C ILE A 303 15.12 1.96 -6.94
N ARG A 304 14.91 1.17 -7.99
CA ARG A 304 15.83 1.09 -9.12
C ARG A 304 15.04 1.42 -10.38
N GLY A 305 15.62 2.26 -11.22
CA GLY A 305 15.12 2.58 -12.53
C GLY A 305 16.08 2.08 -13.57
N ASP A 306 15.55 1.52 -14.64
CA ASP A 306 16.31 1.18 -15.83
C ASP A 306 15.64 1.83 -17.04
N HIS A 307 16.44 2.48 -17.89
CA HIS A 307 15.99 3.28 -19.04
C HIS A 307 14.91 4.34 -18.70
N LEU A 308 14.90 4.87 -17.47
CA LEU A 308 13.95 5.91 -17.07
C LEU A 308 14.36 7.30 -17.61
N PRO A 309 13.39 8.15 -18.00
CA PRO A 309 13.64 9.57 -18.20
C PRO A 309 14.25 10.23 -16.96
N GLU A 310 14.99 11.32 -17.18
CA GLU A 310 15.55 12.11 -16.10
C GLU A 310 14.43 12.61 -15.16
N GLY A 311 14.66 12.49 -13.86
CA GLY A 311 13.72 12.93 -12.82
C GLY A 311 12.58 11.94 -12.50
N ASP A 312 12.28 10.95 -13.35
CA ASP A 312 11.18 10.02 -13.07
C ASP A 312 11.44 9.17 -11.82
N LEU A 313 12.69 8.76 -11.60
CA LEU A 313 13.06 8.01 -10.39
C LEU A 313 12.76 8.81 -9.11
N VAL A 314 13.02 10.12 -9.13
CA VAL A 314 12.71 11.03 -8.02
C VAL A 314 11.20 11.15 -7.85
N ARG A 315 10.44 11.32 -8.93
CA ARG A 315 8.96 11.40 -8.87
C ARG A 315 8.33 10.12 -8.34
N ILE A 316 8.87 8.94 -8.68
CA ILE A 316 8.45 7.66 -8.09
C ILE A 316 8.77 7.63 -6.61
N ALA A 317 9.97 8.04 -6.19
CA ALA A 317 10.36 8.11 -4.79
C ALA A 317 9.46 9.05 -3.98
N GLU A 318 9.19 10.22 -4.53
CA GLU A 318 8.23 11.16 -3.98
C GLU A 318 6.79 10.66 -4.07
N GLY A 319 6.47 9.68 -4.92
CA GLY A 319 5.17 9.01 -4.95
C GLY A 319 5.02 7.95 -3.87
N ILE A 320 6.10 7.53 -3.20
CA ILE A 320 6.03 6.46 -2.19
C ILE A 320 5.72 7.06 -0.82
N GLN A 321 4.64 6.56 -0.23
CA GLN A 321 4.09 7.05 1.03
C GLN A 321 3.92 5.88 1.98
N SER A 322 4.21 6.07 3.26
CA SER A 322 3.62 5.19 4.27
C SER A 322 2.11 5.43 4.30
N PRO A 323 1.29 4.41 4.60
CA PRO A 323 -0.09 4.62 4.97
C PRO A 323 -0.12 5.71 6.05
N PRO A 324 -1.05 6.68 5.97
CA PRO A 324 -1.21 7.64 7.05
C PRO A 324 -1.40 6.84 8.35
N GLU A 325 -0.69 7.24 9.41
CA GLU A 325 -1.05 6.79 10.74
C GLU A 325 -2.49 7.27 10.96
N SER A 326 -3.44 6.35 10.89
CA SER A 326 -4.85 6.72 10.97
C SER A 326 -5.11 7.38 12.31
N GLN A 327 -5.75 8.54 12.27
CA GLN A 327 -6.28 9.18 13.48
C GLN A 327 -7.36 8.26 14.05
N GLY A 328 -7.05 7.56 15.15
CA GLY A 328 -7.93 6.57 15.77
C GLY A 328 -7.17 5.42 16.44
N GLU A 329 -7.88 4.36 16.81
CA GLU A 329 -7.32 3.10 17.32
C GLU A 329 -6.65 2.33 16.18
N SER A 330 -5.42 2.71 15.82
CA SER A 330 -4.66 2.01 14.79
C SER A 330 -3.32 1.50 15.31
N VAL A 331 -2.82 0.46 14.64
CA VAL A 331 -1.47 -0.09 14.85
C VAL A 331 -0.82 -0.26 13.48
N ASP A 332 0.25 0.48 13.22
CA ASP A 332 1.02 0.43 11.96
C ASP A 332 0.16 0.56 10.68
N GLY A 333 -0.83 1.46 10.73
CA GLY A 333 -1.75 1.76 9.62
C GLY A 333 -2.94 0.80 9.50
N ILE A 334 -3.06 -0.19 10.38
CA ILE A 334 -4.18 -1.13 10.43
C ILE A 334 -5.18 -0.61 11.47
N ALA A 335 -6.41 -0.34 11.03
CA ALA A 335 -7.47 0.12 11.92
C ALA A 335 -7.98 -1.03 12.78
N ILE A 336 -8.09 -0.77 14.08
CA ILE A 336 -8.58 -1.69 15.09
C ILE A 336 -9.86 -1.09 15.66
N SER A 337 -10.92 -1.88 15.73
CA SER A 337 -12.15 -1.49 16.43
C SER A 337 -12.27 -2.26 17.74
N LEU A 338 -12.20 -1.54 18.86
CA LEU A 338 -12.48 -2.07 20.20
C LEU A 338 -13.88 -1.69 20.68
N ALA A 339 -14.83 -1.46 19.76
CA ALA A 339 -16.17 -0.96 20.10
C ALA A 339 -16.84 -1.76 21.23
N GLY A 340 -17.29 -1.03 22.27
CA GLY A 340 -17.93 -1.61 23.46
C GLY A 340 -16.96 -2.24 24.46
N LEU A 341 -15.67 -1.91 24.41
CA LEU A 341 -14.69 -2.20 25.44
C LEU A 341 -14.24 -0.89 26.08
N ASP A 342 -14.36 -0.76 27.40
CA ASP A 342 -13.83 0.40 28.14
C ASP A 342 -12.33 0.19 28.44
N LEU A 343 -11.52 0.28 27.39
CA LEU A 343 -10.07 0.08 27.47
C LEU A 343 -9.32 1.35 27.11
N ARG A 344 -8.28 1.64 27.89
CA ARG A 344 -7.40 2.79 27.63
C ARG A 344 -6.19 2.37 26.82
N PRO A 345 -5.81 3.12 25.78
CA PRO A 345 -4.64 2.80 24.98
C PRO A 345 -3.34 3.06 25.76
N GLY A 346 -2.48 2.05 25.80
CA GLY A 346 -1.09 2.16 26.22
C GLY A 346 -0.16 2.69 25.12
N PRO A 347 1.15 2.78 25.42
CA PRO A 347 2.15 3.21 24.45
C PRO A 347 2.26 2.22 23.27
N VAL A 348 2.73 2.74 22.14
CA VAL A 348 3.08 1.92 20.99
C VAL A 348 4.53 1.46 21.16
N GLU A 349 4.74 0.14 21.13
CA GLU A 349 6.05 -0.48 21.20
C GLU A 349 6.48 -0.98 19.82
N THR A 350 7.77 -0.88 19.51
CA THR A 350 8.32 -1.38 18.26
C THR A 350 9.50 -2.30 18.52
N ALA A 351 9.51 -3.46 17.86
CA ALA A 351 10.64 -4.39 17.89
C ALA A 351 11.16 -4.62 16.47
N VAL A 352 12.48 -4.64 16.32
CA VAL A 352 13.15 -4.90 15.04
C VAL A 352 13.92 -6.22 15.16
N ALA A 353 13.39 -7.26 14.51
CA ALA A 353 14.04 -8.56 14.40
C ALA A 353 14.99 -8.57 13.18
N ALA A 354 15.66 -9.71 12.94
CA ALA A 354 16.54 -9.86 11.80
C ALA A 354 15.82 -9.52 10.48
N ARG A 355 14.63 -10.11 10.26
CA ARG A 355 13.93 -10.14 8.97
C ARG A 355 12.53 -9.54 8.96
N TRP A 356 12.11 -8.98 10.09
CA TRP A 356 10.77 -8.43 10.28
C TRP A 356 10.78 -7.35 11.36
N ARG A 357 9.71 -6.54 11.39
CA ARG A 357 9.44 -5.52 12.41
C ARG A 357 8.06 -5.74 13.01
N SER A 358 7.97 -5.65 14.34
CA SER A 358 6.70 -5.59 15.08
C SER A 358 6.37 -4.15 15.44
N THR A 359 5.09 -3.81 15.31
CA THR A 359 4.49 -2.69 16.05
C THR A 359 3.40 -3.27 16.94
N THR A 360 3.52 -3.08 18.24
CA THR A 360 2.58 -3.59 19.24
C THR A 360 1.91 -2.45 19.94
N ARG A 361 0.61 -2.57 20.18
CA ARG A 361 -0.12 -1.70 21.10
C ARG A 361 -0.93 -2.54 22.06
N ARG A 362 -0.92 -2.14 23.32
CA ARG A 362 -1.71 -2.74 24.38
C ARG A 362 -2.78 -1.76 24.85
N TRP A 363 -3.99 -2.23 25.07
CA TRP A 363 -5.08 -1.51 25.71
C TRP A 363 -5.44 -2.23 27.00
N THR A 364 -5.69 -1.47 28.07
CA THR A 364 -5.95 -2.01 29.40
C THR A 364 -7.21 -1.40 30.00
N GLY A 365 -8.03 -2.24 30.63
CA GLY A 365 -9.21 -1.83 31.38
C GLY A 365 -8.83 -1.07 32.65
N ALA A 366 -9.83 -0.42 33.26
CA ALA A 366 -9.64 0.34 34.50
C ALA A 366 -9.13 -0.53 35.66
N ASP A 367 -9.43 -1.83 35.64
CA ASP A 367 -9.00 -2.81 36.64
C ASP A 367 -7.62 -3.42 36.36
N GLY A 368 -7.01 -3.11 35.21
CA GLY A 368 -5.73 -3.65 34.76
C GLY A 368 -5.73 -5.15 34.40
N LYS A 369 -6.86 -5.84 34.56
CA LYS A 369 -6.99 -7.28 34.30
C LYS A 369 -7.43 -7.55 32.87
N ASP A 370 -8.34 -6.72 32.35
CA ASP A 370 -8.70 -6.77 30.94
C ASP A 370 -7.61 -6.12 30.11
N ALA A 371 -6.94 -6.92 29.29
CA ALA A 371 -5.89 -6.44 28.40
C ALA A 371 -6.05 -7.01 27.00
N VAL A 372 -6.09 -6.11 26.03
CA VAL A 372 -6.03 -6.44 24.61
C VAL A 372 -4.67 -6.00 24.09
N THR A 373 -3.98 -6.89 23.39
CA THR A 373 -2.73 -6.58 22.71
C THR A 373 -2.88 -6.91 21.24
N VAL A 374 -2.58 -5.94 20.38
CA VAL A 374 -2.51 -6.16 18.93
C VAL A 374 -1.09 -5.87 18.47
N SER A 375 -0.48 -6.84 17.81
CA SER A 375 0.84 -6.72 17.19
C SER A 375 0.74 -6.91 15.68
N ILE A 376 1.25 -5.93 14.94
CA ILE A 376 1.38 -5.98 13.49
C ILE A 376 2.82 -6.30 13.14
N GLN A 377 3.02 -7.45 12.50
CA GLN A 377 4.31 -7.89 11.99
C GLN A 377 4.40 -7.61 10.50
N ARG A 378 5.50 -6.99 10.07
CA ARG A 378 5.81 -6.81 8.65
C ARG A 378 7.21 -7.33 8.33
N GLY A 379 7.34 -8.07 7.24
CA GLY A 379 8.62 -8.57 6.76
C GLY A 379 8.51 -9.83 5.93
N ALA A 380 9.49 -10.05 5.05
CA ALA A 380 9.49 -11.19 4.15
C ALA A 380 9.70 -12.55 4.87
N GLY A 381 10.35 -12.54 6.03
CA GLY A 381 10.50 -13.72 6.89
C GLY A 381 9.20 -14.31 7.45
N LEU A 382 8.07 -13.59 7.30
CA LEU A 382 6.74 -14.03 7.74
C LEU A 382 6.16 -15.19 6.90
N LEU A 383 6.84 -15.56 5.81
CA LEU A 383 6.53 -16.73 4.98
C LEU A 383 7.11 -18.05 5.52
N SER A 384 7.96 -18.01 6.55
CA SER A 384 8.66 -19.18 7.09
C SER A 384 8.15 -19.58 8.47
N SER A 385 8.33 -20.84 8.89
CA SER A 385 7.98 -21.24 10.26
C SER A 385 8.79 -20.51 11.34
N VAL A 386 9.92 -19.91 10.98
CA VAL A 386 10.91 -19.28 11.88
C VAL A 386 10.35 -18.06 12.63
N TRP A 387 9.43 -17.30 12.03
CA TRP A 387 8.84 -16.17 12.75
C TRP A 387 7.87 -16.64 13.85
N TRP A 388 7.29 -17.83 13.73
CA TRP A 388 6.38 -18.38 14.75
C TRP A 388 7.10 -18.62 16.08
N GLU A 389 8.29 -19.21 16.04
CA GLU A 389 9.14 -19.47 17.21
C GLU A 389 9.51 -18.18 17.95
N SER A 390 9.60 -17.06 17.22
CA SER A 390 9.90 -15.76 17.80
C SER A 390 8.70 -15.06 18.45
N VAL A 391 7.47 -15.49 18.12
CA VAL A 391 6.22 -14.86 18.59
C VAL A 391 5.52 -15.70 19.65
N SER A 392 5.70 -17.03 19.66
CA SER A 392 5.10 -17.91 20.66
C SER A 392 5.94 -19.17 20.88
N ARG A 393 5.95 -19.65 22.13
CA ARG A 393 6.51 -20.97 22.49
C ARG A 393 5.47 -22.09 22.41
N GLY A 394 4.18 -21.76 22.30
CA GLY A 394 3.08 -22.72 22.21
C GLY A 394 2.85 -23.21 20.78
N GLU A 395 2.38 -24.45 20.66
CA GLU A 395 2.08 -25.08 19.36
C GLU A 395 0.86 -24.40 18.70
N PRO A 396 0.98 -23.93 17.45
CA PRO A 396 -0.13 -23.30 16.74
C PRO A 396 -1.19 -24.34 16.36
N LYS A 397 -2.43 -24.10 16.78
CA LYS A 397 -3.59 -24.92 16.39
C LYS A 397 -4.39 -24.18 15.33
N PRO A 398 -4.63 -24.77 14.14
CA PRO A 398 -5.49 -24.17 13.13
C PRO A 398 -6.87 -23.83 13.71
N ALA A 399 -7.37 -22.62 13.44
CA ALA A 399 -8.63 -22.15 13.97
C ALA A 399 -9.26 -21.10 13.05
N THR A 400 -10.58 -20.95 13.15
CA THR A 400 -11.31 -19.87 12.50
C THR A 400 -11.95 -18.99 13.57
N VAL A 401 -11.63 -17.70 13.58
CA VAL A 401 -12.18 -16.72 14.52
C VAL A 401 -12.84 -15.61 13.72
N ALA A 402 -14.13 -15.37 13.95
CA ALA A 402 -14.92 -14.36 13.23
C ALA A 402 -14.88 -14.49 11.69
N GLY A 403 -14.73 -15.71 11.16
CA GLY A 403 -14.60 -15.97 9.73
C GLY A 403 -13.18 -15.81 9.17
N VAL A 404 -12.21 -15.41 10.01
CA VAL A 404 -10.79 -15.32 9.64
C VAL A 404 -10.12 -16.65 9.94
N GLN A 405 -9.51 -17.27 8.94
CA GLN A 405 -8.66 -18.44 9.10
C GLN A 405 -7.28 -18.04 9.63
N GLY A 406 -6.80 -18.75 10.64
CA GLY A 406 -5.52 -18.48 11.28
C GLY A 406 -5.18 -19.56 12.28
N HIS A 407 -4.37 -19.22 13.27
CA HIS A 407 -3.93 -20.14 14.31
C HIS A 407 -4.23 -19.58 15.70
N LEU A 408 -4.81 -20.42 16.55
CA LEU A 408 -4.87 -20.17 17.99
C LEU A 408 -3.57 -20.67 18.61
N LEU A 409 -2.99 -19.83 19.47
CA LEU A 409 -1.78 -20.13 20.21
C LEU A 409 -2.18 -20.39 21.66
N ASP A 410 -1.84 -21.59 22.13
CA ASP A 410 -1.99 -21.97 23.53
C ASP A 410 -0.86 -21.30 24.32
N THR A 411 -1.19 -20.31 25.15
CA THR A 411 -0.18 -19.52 25.86
C THR A 411 0.46 -20.27 27.04
N GLY A 412 -0.08 -21.44 27.42
CA GLY A 412 0.45 -22.28 28.50
C GLY A 412 0.37 -21.58 29.87
N ILE A 413 -0.45 -22.14 30.75
CA ILE A 413 -0.69 -21.72 32.16
C ILE A 413 -1.65 -20.52 32.31
N SER A 414 -2.82 -20.83 32.86
CA SER A 414 -3.79 -19.98 33.59
C SER A 414 -4.01 -18.53 33.14
N THR A 415 -4.05 -18.25 31.84
CA THR A 415 -4.48 -16.92 31.36
C THR A 415 -5.86 -17.01 30.75
N THR A 416 -6.79 -16.17 31.22
CA THR A 416 -8.13 -15.96 30.65
C THR A 416 -8.08 -15.39 29.21
N SER A 417 -6.88 -15.02 28.74
CA SER A 417 -6.60 -14.52 27.41
C SER A 417 -6.21 -15.61 26.42
N ARG A 418 -6.74 -15.51 25.20
CA ARG A 418 -6.34 -16.30 24.04
C ARG A 418 -5.54 -15.44 23.08
N LYS A 419 -4.64 -16.09 22.35
CA LYS A 419 -3.83 -15.46 21.31
C LYS A 419 -4.21 -16.06 19.95
N PHE A 420 -4.56 -15.22 18.99
CA PHE A 420 -4.89 -15.59 17.63
C PHE A 420 -4.01 -14.84 16.64
N THR A 421 -3.63 -15.51 15.57
CA THR A 421 -2.71 -14.97 14.59
C THR A 421 -3.08 -15.41 13.18
N TRP A 422 -2.95 -14.50 12.22
CA TRP A 422 -3.21 -14.78 10.81
C TRP A 422 -2.34 -13.93 9.89
N THR A 423 -2.17 -14.39 8.66
CA THR A 423 -1.38 -13.74 7.61
C THR A 423 -2.31 -13.34 6.46
N PRO A 424 -2.87 -12.13 6.47
CA PRO A 424 -3.84 -11.73 5.45
C PRO A 424 -3.25 -11.61 4.04
N VAL A 425 -1.99 -11.19 3.96
CA VAL A 425 -1.23 -11.07 2.71
C VAL A 425 0.23 -11.42 2.99
N SER A 426 0.97 -11.79 1.94
CA SER A 426 2.40 -12.06 2.04
C SER A 426 3.15 -10.89 2.69
N GLY A 427 3.93 -11.20 3.72
CA GLY A 427 4.75 -10.22 4.42
C GLY A 427 4.01 -9.37 5.47
N LEU A 428 2.76 -9.73 5.80
CA LEU A 428 1.99 -9.15 6.91
C LEU A 428 1.44 -10.28 7.78
N ALA A 429 1.65 -10.18 9.09
CA ALA A 429 0.97 -11.01 10.07
C ALA A 429 0.37 -10.14 11.18
N ILE A 430 -0.80 -10.55 11.65
CA ILE A 430 -1.54 -9.86 12.70
C ILE A 430 -1.68 -10.82 13.86
N VAL A 431 -1.34 -10.35 15.05
CA VAL A 431 -1.40 -11.13 16.28
C VAL A 431 -2.28 -10.37 17.27
N VAL A 432 -3.34 -11.02 17.73
CA VAL A 432 -4.27 -10.48 18.72
C VAL A 432 -4.22 -11.36 19.95
N THR A 433 -3.92 -10.77 21.11
CA THR A 433 -4.07 -11.39 22.43
C THR A 433 -5.18 -10.67 23.16
N ALA A 434 -6.23 -11.39 23.56
CA ALA A 434 -7.39 -10.81 24.24
C ALA A 434 -8.10 -11.86 25.09
N PRO A 435 -8.95 -11.48 26.06
CA PRO A 435 -9.85 -12.41 26.73
C PRO A 435 -10.63 -13.27 25.72
N ALA A 436 -10.85 -14.54 26.05
CA ALA A 436 -11.59 -15.47 25.18
C ALA A 436 -12.94 -14.94 24.63
N PRO A 437 -13.81 -14.27 25.42
CA PRO A 437 -15.07 -13.72 24.90
C PRO A 437 -14.86 -12.55 23.92
N ASP A 438 -13.80 -11.77 24.07
CA ASP A 438 -13.56 -10.56 23.29
C ASP A 438 -12.79 -10.81 22.00
N LEU A 439 -12.01 -11.89 21.94
CA LEU A 439 -11.17 -12.23 20.80
C LEU A 439 -11.93 -12.21 19.47
N ARG A 440 -13.13 -12.80 19.43
CA ARG A 440 -13.96 -12.84 18.22
C ARG A 440 -14.36 -11.43 17.76
N ARG A 441 -14.74 -10.56 18.69
CA ARG A 441 -15.15 -9.19 18.39
C ARG A 441 -13.98 -8.37 17.85
N ILE A 442 -12.82 -8.48 18.49
CA ILE A 442 -11.63 -7.72 18.10
C ILE A 442 -11.13 -8.17 16.73
N VAL A 443 -11.06 -9.48 16.47
CA VAL A 443 -10.66 -10.01 15.14
C VAL A 443 -11.60 -9.52 14.04
N LYS A 444 -12.91 -9.49 14.28
CA LYS A 444 -13.89 -8.90 13.34
C LYS A 444 -13.66 -7.41 13.11
N GLY A 445 -13.16 -6.70 14.12
CA GLY A 445 -12.90 -5.27 14.11
C GLY A 445 -11.57 -4.85 13.49
N VAL A 446 -10.72 -5.79 13.04
CA VAL A 446 -9.45 -5.47 12.38
C VAL A 446 -9.69 -5.28 10.87
N ALA A 447 -9.49 -4.05 10.39
CA ALA A 447 -9.61 -3.73 8.97
C ALA A 447 -8.28 -3.97 8.26
N VAL A 448 -8.23 -5.08 7.52
CA VAL A 448 -7.07 -5.48 6.72
C VAL A 448 -7.19 -4.89 5.31
N PRO A 449 -6.09 -4.38 4.71
CA PRO A 449 -6.09 -3.83 3.35
C PRO A 449 -6.29 -4.85 2.23
#